data_AF-U4TT43-F1
#
_entry.id   AF-U4TT43-F1
#
_cell.length_a   1.000
_cell.length_b   1.000
_cell.length_c   1.000
_cell.angle_alpha   90.00
_cell.angle_beta   90.00
_cell.angle_gamma   90.00
#
_symmetry.space_group_name_H-M   'P 1'
#
loop_
_entity.id
_entity.type
_entity.pdbx_description
1 polymer ?
#
loop_
_entity_poly.entity_id
_entity_poly.type
_entity_poly.pdbx_seq_one_letter_code
_entity_poly.pdbx_strand_id
1 'polypeptide(L)'
;MILLEINNRVVEDTLTLKIKNAQAGLKNESIDVTVADFDGVLYHISNLNGDKAKIRISIALKFYKQLQEHGADELLKRVYGSYLMAAAESGYNVTCLIDLDNIPSDWTEVVQKMGLLKRNCFASVFEKYFDFQVAGDEGQNRAVIHYRDDETLYVEAKADRVTVVFSTRFRDEDDVIIGKVFMQELKEGLRASHTAPPVLFSHREPPRELQDTDAKVDNNVGYVTFVLFPRHTAKNTRDNTINLIHMFRHYLHYHIKCSKAYIHSRMRAKTSEFLKVLNRARPENKSTDKKTITMAGSRLEKIGTIFSRTTGLIQSKALNWNDRPIWYDIYAKFPPKDEPRFDRPVANIQLRNIFYPEDKIRAIFHRNNKQIGLVSLENRSPTLTQKFIEIYTKVKEQYGDESVSEEQLYKEAIDIINRDRYNKAVEEPEEGEAVKLSLAFKEAQNKQKPTGISVKDLFQE
;
A
#
# COMPACT_ATOMS: atom_id res chain seq x y z
N MET A 1 4.37 -13.73 -4.60
CA MET A 1 4.08 -14.45 -3.35
C MET A 1 2.79 -13.89 -2.76
N ILE A 2 1.75 -14.71 -2.62
CA ILE A 2 0.43 -14.27 -2.11
C ILE A 2 0.35 -14.51 -0.59
N LEU A 3 0.48 -15.75 -0.14
CA LEU A 3 0.63 -16.05 1.28
C LEU A 3 2.08 -15.78 1.70
N LEU A 4 2.25 -15.23 2.90
CA LEU A 4 3.57 -15.01 3.48
C LEU A 4 4.15 -16.34 3.96
N GLU A 5 5.47 -16.48 3.84
CA GLU A 5 6.19 -17.59 4.45
C GLU A 5 6.20 -17.45 5.97
N ILE A 6 6.16 -18.59 6.65
CA ILE A 6 6.01 -18.68 8.11
C ILE A 6 7.36 -18.85 8.79
N ASN A 7 8.25 -19.59 8.13
CA ASN A 7 9.60 -19.87 8.57
C ASN A 7 10.51 -18.65 8.37
N ASN A 8 11.42 -18.45 9.30
CA ASN A 8 12.48 -17.47 9.15
C ASN A 8 13.60 -18.04 8.25
N ARG A 9 13.64 -17.58 7.00
CA ARG A 9 14.66 -18.01 6.03
C ARG A 9 16.09 -17.81 6.51
N VAL A 10 16.38 -16.71 7.21
CA VAL A 10 17.75 -16.43 7.65
C VAL A 10 18.20 -17.46 8.67
N VAL A 11 17.33 -17.85 9.61
CA VAL A 11 17.62 -18.93 10.57
C VAL A 11 17.85 -20.25 9.83
N GLU A 12 16.97 -20.62 8.88
CA GLU A 12 17.08 -21.88 8.15
C GLU A 12 18.32 -21.96 7.25
N ASP A 13 18.58 -20.93 6.45
CA ASP A 13 19.70 -20.87 5.53
C ASP A 13 21.04 -20.89 6.29
N THR A 14 21.11 -20.15 7.39
CA THR A 14 22.29 -20.10 8.26
C THR A 14 22.59 -21.46 8.88
N LEU A 15 21.59 -22.11 9.45
CA LEU A 15 21.76 -23.44 10.04
C LEU A 15 22.10 -24.49 8.98
N THR A 16 21.41 -24.46 7.85
CA THR A 16 21.64 -25.39 6.73
C THR A 16 23.08 -25.29 6.25
N LEU A 17 23.61 -24.08 6.09
CA LEU A 17 24.99 -23.87 5.67
C LEU A 17 25.97 -24.44 6.70
N LYS A 18 25.77 -24.15 7.99
CA LYS A 18 26.68 -24.61 9.06
C LYS A 18 26.66 -26.12 9.23
N ILE A 19 25.49 -26.75 9.18
CA ILE A 19 25.33 -28.21 9.26
C ILE A 19 25.98 -28.91 8.06
N LYS A 20 25.76 -28.41 6.84
CA LYS A 20 26.39 -28.98 5.63
C LYS A 20 27.91 -28.86 5.67
N ASN A 21 28.44 -27.74 6.15
CA ASN A 21 29.89 -27.56 6.29
C ASN A 21 30.49 -28.53 7.32
N ALA A 22 29.82 -28.71 8.46
CA ALA A 22 30.23 -29.67 9.48
C ALA A 22 30.21 -31.12 8.94
N GLN A 23 29.14 -31.51 8.23
CA GLN A 23 29.04 -32.84 7.59
C GLN A 23 30.11 -33.07 6.52
N ALA A 24 30.54 -32.02 5.82
CA ALA A 24 31.63 -32.09 4.85
C ALA A 24 33.03 -32.13 5.48
N GLY A 25 33.13 -32.12 6.82
CA GLY A 25 34.41 -32.10 7.54
C GLY A 25 35.17 -30.77 7.42
N LEU A 26 34.49 -29.70 7.00
CA LEU A 26 35.09 -28.37 6.96
C LEU A 26 35.25 -27.81 8.37
N LYS A 27 36.23 -26.92 8.55
CA LYS A 27 36.47 -26.28 9.84
C LYS A 27 35.28 -25.41 10.24
N ASN A 28 34.75 -25.61 11.45
CA ASN A 28 33.68 -24.78 11.98
C ASN A 28 34.13 -23.31 12.10
N GLU A 29 33.37 -22.43 11.47
CA GLU A 29 33.59 -20.98 11.48
C GLU A 29 32.72 -20.30 12.53
N SER A 30 33.26 -19.26 13.17
CA SER A 30 32.51 -18.45 14.11
C SER A 30 31.30 -17.79 13.46
N ILE A 31 30.23 -17.65 14.22
CA ILE A 31 29.01 -16.98 13.80
C ILE A 31 28.52 -16.04 14.90
N ASP A 32 28.10 -14.86 14.47
CA ASP A 32 27.41 -13.87 15.27
C ASP A 32 26.53 -13.04 14.33
N VAL A 33 25.23 -13.31 14.36
CA VAL A 33 24.24 -12.70 13.45
C VAL A 33 23.03 -12.30 14.26
N THR A 34 22.64 -11.03 14.15
CA THR A 34 21.38 -10.51 14.69
C THR A 34 20.41 -10.25 13.54
N VAL A 35 19.19 -10.79 13.62
CA VAL A 35 18.18 -10.74 12.57
C VAL A 35 16.85 -10.29 13.16
N ALA A 36 16.12 -9.42 12.47
CA ALA A 36 14.77 -9.04 12.87
C ALA A 36 13.72 -9.89 12.13
N ASP A 37 12.55 -10.03 12.75
CA ASP A 37 11.35 -10.62 12.15
C ASP A 37 10.17 -9.67 12.41
N PHE A 38 9.00 -9.97 11.84
CA PHE A 38 7.80 -9.19 12.06
C PHE A 38 7.42 -9.13 13.55
N ASP A 39 6.57 -8.17 13.93
CA ASP A 39 6.14 -7.92 15.34
C ASP A 39 7.25 -7.41 16.27
N GLY A 40 8.37 -6.94 15.70
CA GLY A 40 9.49 -6.44 16.50
C GLY A 40 10.23 -7.58 17.21
N VAL A 41 10.15 -8.79 16.65
CA VAL A 41 10.90 -9.96 17.11
C VAL A 41 12.35 -9.82 16.68
N LEU A 42 13.26 -10.19 17.58
CA LEU A 42 14.70 -10.21 17.31
C LEU A 42 15.24 -11.62 17.51
N TYR A 43 16.02 -12.10 16.56
CA TYR A 43 16.81 -13.32 16.65
C TYR A 43 18.27 -12.99 16.81
N HIS A 44 18.99 -13.83 17.54
CA HIS A 44 20.43 -13.80 17.67
C HIS A 44 20.98 -15.21 17.51
N ILE A 45 21.80 -15.40 16.49
CA ILE A 45 22.45 -16.65 16.15
C ILE A 45 23.92 -16.47 16.41
N SER A 46 24.45 -17.13 17.44
CA SER A 46 25.85 -16.99 17.80
C SER A 46 26.45 -18.29 18.33
N ASN A 47 27.75 -18.32 18.56
CA ASN A 47 28.41 -19.45 19.21
C ASN A 47 28.30 -19.38 20.74
N LEU A 48 28.03 -20.51 21.39
CA LEU A 48 27.96 -20.57 22.85
C LEU A 48 29.36 -20.46 23.46
N ASN A 49 29.63 -19.42 24.26
CA ASN A 49 30.92 -19.20 24.94
C ASN A 49 32.14 -19.23 24.01
N GLY A 50 31.97 -18.86 22.73
CA GLY A 50 33.03 -18.91 21.72
C GLY A 50 33.32 -20.30 21.13
N ASP A 51 32.58 -21.33 21.54
CA ASP A 51 32.69 -22.68 20.99
C ASP A 51 32.06 -22.76 19.59
N LYS A 52 32.90 -22.95 18.57
CA LYS A 52 32.49 -22.96 17.16
C LYS A 52 31.64 -24.16 16.79
N ALA A 53 31.68 -25.25 17.56
CA ALA A 53 30.84 -26.42 17.35
C ALA A 53 29.41 -26.20 17.87
N LYS A 54 29.19 -25.25 18.77
CA LYS A 54 27.89 -25.05 19.42
C LYS A 54 27.25 -23.76 18.93
N ILE A 55 26.14 -23.90 18.21
CA ILE A 55 25.35 -22.78 17.71
C ILE A 55 24.15 -22.59 18.62
N ARG A 56 24.02 -21.41 19.22
CA ARG A 56 22.83 -20.99 19.95
C ARG A 56 21.97 -20.07 19.07
N ILE A 57 20.66 -20.25 19.15
CA ILE A 57 19.65 -19.43 18.50
C ILE A 57 18.73 -18.90 19.58
N SER A 58 18.81 -17.60 19.83
CA SER A 58 18.00 -16.91 20.83
C SER A 58 16.93 -16.06 20.13
N ILE A 59 15.72 -16.02 20.70
CA ILE A 59 14.63 -15.14 20.25
C ILE A 59 14.22 -14.20 21.37
N ALA A 60 13.95 -12.94 21.03
CA ALA A 60 13.41 -11.93 21.92
C ALA A 60 12.05 -11.47 21.39
N LEU A 61 11.03 -11.58 22.24
CA LEU A 61 9.67 -11.08 22.03
C LEU A 61 9.26 -10.26 23.24
N LYS A 62 8.86 -9.01 23.02
CA LYS A 62 8.43 -8.09 24.10
C LYS A 62 7.27 -8.65 24.93
N PHE A 63 6.40 -9.44 24.29
CA PHE A 63 5.17 -10.00 24.85
C PHE A 63 5.30 -11.47 25.26
N TYR A 64 6.52 -12.01 25.36
CA TYR A 64 6.73 -13.43 25.70
C TYR A 64 6.10 -13.82 27.05
N LYS A 65 6.15 -12.94 28.05
CA LYS A 65 5.54 -13.20 29.37
C LYS A 65 4.03 -13.48 29.27
N GLN A 66 3.33 -12.75 28.41
CA GLN A 66 1.90 -12.98 28.17
C GLN A 66 1.68 -14.36 27.51
N LEU A 67 2.54 -14.76 26.57
CA LEU A 67 2.46 -16.10 25.98
C LEU A 67 2.76 -17.20 27.01
N GLN A 68 3.69 -16.95 27.93
CA GLN A 68 4.07 -17.87 29.01
C GLN A 68 2.89 -18.20 29.93
N GLU A 69 2.05 -17.20 30.26
CA GLU A 69 0.80 -17.40 31.01
C GLU A 69 -0.22 -18.31 30.29
N HIS A 70 -0.06 -18.49 28.98
CA HIS A 70 -0.88 -19.37 28.15
C HIS A 70 -0.17 -20.65 27.72
N GLY A 71 0.93 -21.03 28.36
CA GLY A 71 1.56 -22.34 28.22
C GLY A 71 2.64 -22.43 27.13
N ALA A 72 3.34 -21.32 26.85
CA ALA A 72 4.42 -21.30 25.87
C ALA A 72 5.56 -22.25 26.22
N ASP A 73 5.99 -22.30 27.48
CA ASP A 73 7.14 -23.09 27.91
C ASP A 73 6.89 -24.61 27.75
N GLU A 74 5.69 -25.08 28.08
CA GLU A 74 5.31 -26.49 27.92
C GLU A 74 5.31 -26.90 26.45
N LEU A 75 4.77 -26.05 25.57
CA LEU A 75 4.77 -26.31 24.13
C LEU A 75 6.20 -26.32 23.58
N LEU A 76 7.01 -25.33 23.94
CA LEU A 76 8.39 -25.24 23.47
C LEU A 76 9.22 -26.42 23.96
N LYS A 77 9.04 -26.86 25.21
CA LYS A 77 9.68 -28.06 25.75
C LYS A 77 9.25 -29.32 25.00
N ARG A 78 7.97 -29.41 24.60
CA ARG A 78 7.44 -30.53 23.78
C ARG A 78 8.02 -30.54 22.36
N VAL A 79 8.21 -29.38 21.75
CA VAL A 79 8.67 -29.26 20.35
C VAL A 79 10.19 -29.36 20.22
N TYR A 80 10.93 -28.65 21.09
CA TYR A 80 12.39 -28.53 20.98
C TYR A 80 13.14 -29.48 21.92
N GLY A 81 12.51 -29.98 22.99
CA GLY A 81 13.07 -31.05 23.82
C GLY A 81 14.51 -30.80 24.27
N SER A 82 15.44 -31.64 23.80
CA SER A 82 16.87 -31.56 24.11
C SER A 82 17.59 -30.36 23.52
N TYR A 83 17.03 -29.72 22.48
CA TYR A 83 17.62 -28.52 21.88
C TYR A 83 17.31 -27.26 22.70
N LEU A 84 16.29 -27.28 23.55
CA LEU A 84 15.92 -26.12 24.36
C LEU A 84 16.89 -25.97 25.55
N MET A 85 17.49 -24.79 25.71
CA MET A 85 18.33 -24.50 26.87
C MET A 85 17.47 -24.21 28.10
N ALA A 86 17.93 -24.64 29.28
CA ALA A 86 17.24 -24.37 30.54
C ALA A 86 17.25 -22.88 30.93
N ALA A 87 18.30 -22.15 30.54
CA ALA A 87 18.41 -20.72 30.72
C ALA A 87 18.55 -20.04 29.35
N ALA A 88 17.70 -19.05 29.10
CA ALA A 88 17.80 -18.22 27.91
C ALA A 88 19.02 -17.29 27.99
N GLU A 89 19.52 -16.89 26.83
CA GLU A 89 20.56 -15.86 26.72
C GLU A 89 20.09 -14.55 27.35
N SER A 90 21.00 -13.82 28.00
CA SER A 90 20.71 -12.51 28.58
C SER A 90 20.12 -11.56 27.54
N GLY A 91 18.93 -11.03 27.82
CA GLY A 91 18.20 -10.13 26.90
C GLY A 91 17.25 -10.85 25.92
N TYR A 92 17.19 -12.19 25.96
CA TYR A 92 16.32 -13.01 25.12
C TYR A 92 15.37 -13.84 25.99
N ASN A 93 14.32 -14.37 25.38
CA ASN A 93 13.26 -15.10 26.07
C ASN A 93 13.43 -16.62 25.96
N VAL A 94 13.83 -17.11 24.78
CA VAL A 94 13.99 -18.53 24.50
C VAL A 94 15.30 -18.72 23.75
N THR A 95 16.09 -19.71 24.14
CA THR A 95 17.34 -20.07 23.47
C THR A 95 17.37 -21.56 23.17
N CYS A 96 17.62 -21.89 21.91
CA CYS A 96 17.88 -23.25 21.46
C CYS A 96 19.37 -23.43 21.17
N LEU A 97 19.92 -24.61 21.47
CA LEU A 97 21.31 -24.98 21.24
C LEU A 97 21.36 -26.15 20.26
N ILE A 98 22.19 -26.02 19.23
CA ILE A 98 22.50 -27.07 18.27
C ILE A 98 24.00 -27.37 18.38
N ASP A 99 24.31 -28.64 18.58
CA ASP A 99 25.68 -29.15 18.59
C ASP A 99 26.02 -29.69 17.19
N LEU A 100 27.02 -29.11 16.54
CA LEU A 100 27.50 -29.52 15.23
C LEU A 100 28.29 -30.83 15.28
N ASP A 101 28.77 -31.25 16.45
CA ASP A 101 29.47 -32.53 16.61
C ASP A 101 28.49 -33.70 16.74
N ASN A 102 27.22 -33.42 17.09
CA ASN A 102 26.17 -34.42 17.26
C ASN A 102 24.91 -34.06 16.43
N ILE A 103 25.08 -34.03 15.12
CA ILE A 103 24.01 -33.74 14.16
C ILE A 103 23.14 -34.98 13.95
N PRO A 104 21.81 -34.90 14.15
CA PRO A 104 20.92 -36.04 13.94
C PRO A 104 20.72 -36.33 12.44
N SER A 105 20.26 -37.54 12.10
CA SER A 105 20.02 -37.93 10.70
C SER A 105 18.89 -37.13 10.04
N ASP A 106 17.91 -36.66 10.81
CA ASP A 106 16.76 -35.84 10.40
C ASP A 106 17.00 -34.33 10.55
N TRP A 107 18.25 -33.88 10.47
CA TRP A 107 18.64 -32.48 10.69
C TRP A 107 17.83 -31.46 9.86
N THR A 108 17.35 -31.83 8.67
CA THR A 108 16.49 -30.96 7.84
C THR A 108 15.18 -30.59 8.56
N GLU A 109 14.55 -31.54 9.27
CA GLU A 109 13.33 -31.27 10.04
C GLU A 109 13.63 -30.41 11.27
N VAL A 110 14.79 -30.62 11.90
CA VAL A 110 15.25 -29.79 13.02
C VAL A 110 15.44 -28.35 12.56
N VAL A 111 16.09 -28.13 11.42
CA VAL A 111 16.26 -26.78 10.85
C VAL A 111 14.91 -26.12 10.57
N GLN A 112 13.96 -26.84 9.97
CA GLN A 112 12.61 -26.32 9.74
C GLN A 112 11.90 -25.96 11.05
N LYS A 113 12.00 -26.81 12.09
CA LYS A 113 11.45 -26.52 13.42
C LYS A 113 12.08 -25.26 14.02
N MET A 114 13.38 -25.02 13.82
CA MET A 114 14.07 -23.81 14.27
C MET A 114 13.64 -22.57 13.48
N GLY A 115 13.35 -22.70 12.18
CA GLY A 115 12.77 -21.63 11.37
C GLY A 115 11.38 -21.20 11.87
N LEU A 116 10.63 -22.11 12.48
CA LEU A 116 9.27 -21.88 13.00
C LEU A 116 9.22 -21.41 14.46
N LEU A 117 10.33 -20.95 15.04
CA LEU A 117 10.44 -20.68 16.48
C LEU A 117 9.48 -19.59 16.97
N LYS A 118 9.37 -18.47 16.22
CA LYS A 118 8.31 -17.46 16.48
C LYS A 118 6.91 -18.07 16.43
N ARG A 119 6.60 -18.84 15.38
CA ARG A 119 5.28 -19.48 15.20
C ARG A 119 4.95 -20.39 16.39
N ASN A 120 5.91 -21.19 16.84
CA ASN A 120 5.72 -22.12 17.96
C ASN A 120 5.52 -21.39 19.29
N CYS A 121 6.16 -20.23 19.51
CA CYS A 121 5.87 -19.38 20.67
C CYS A 121 4.39 -18.95 20.68
N PHE A 122 3.88 -18.47 19.52
CA PHE A 122 2.48 -18.06 19.37
C PHE A 122 1.49 -19.23 19.38
N ALA A 123 1.89 -20.43 18.98
CA ALA A 123 0.99 -21.58 18.88
C ALA A 123 0.35 -21.94 20.23
N SER A 124 1.04 -21.70 21.34
CA SER A 124 0.61 -22.04 22.71
C SER A 124 -0.75 -21.45 23.07
N VAL A 125 -0.94 -20.14 22.83
CA VAL A 125 -2.21 -19.47 23.10
C VAL A 125 -3.32 -20.02 22.21
N PHE A 126 -3.07 -20.34 20.95
CA PHE A 126 -4.12 -20.88 20.10
C PHE A 126 -4.48 -22.32 20.48
N GLU A 127 -3.49 -23.18 20.75
CA GLU A 127 -3.73 -24.56 21.18
C GLU A 127 -4.55 -24.63 22.46
N LYS A 128 -4.21 -23.80 23.46
CA LYS A 128 -4.95 -23.73 24.74
C LYS A 128 -6.43 -23.43 24.53
N TYR A 129 -6.76 -22.43 23.72
CA TYR A 129 -8.16 -22.04 23.49
C TYR A 129 -8.89 -22.99 22.53
N PHE A 130 -8.17 -23.66 21.63
CA PHE A 130 -8.76 -24.73 20.81
C PHE A 130 -9.11 -25.94 21.68
N ASP A 131 -8.27 -26.28 22.65
CA ASP A 131 -8.53 -27.37 23.57
C ASP A 131 -9.67 -27.03 24.55
N PHE A 132 -9.81 -25.78 25.01
CA PHE A 132 -11.01 -25.34 25.76
C PHE A 132 -12.30 -25.50 24.95
N GLN A 133 -12.30 -25.13 23.67
CA GLN A 133 -13.46 -25.33 22.80
C GLN A 133 -13.79 -26.82 22.62
N VAL A 134 -12.78 -27.68 22.47
CA VAL A 134 -12.98 -29.13 22.33
C VAL A 134 -13.48 -29.77 23.63
N ALA A 135 -13.02 -29.29 24.79
CA ALA A 135 -13.50 -29.74 26.10
C ALA A 135 -14.92 -29.24 26.42
N GLY A 136 -15.38 -28.18 25.76
CA GLY A 136 -16.65 -27.51 26.08
C GLY A 136 -16.54 -26.61 27.31
N ASP A 137 -15.32 -26.21 27.68
CA ASP A 137 -15.05 -25.36 28.85
C ASP A 137 -15.35 -23.89 28.50
N GLU A 138 -16.58 -23.47 28.76
CA GLU A 138 -17.02 -22.08 28.57
C GLU A 138 -16.63 -21.18 29.74
N GLY A 139 -16.58 -19.86 29.51
CA GLY A 139 -16.39 -18.85 30.56
C GLY A 139 -14.95 -18.69 31.04
N GLN A 140 -13.98 -19.30 30.36
CA GLN A 140 -12.56 -19.05 30.61
C GLN A 140 -12.19 -17.61 30.27
N ASN A 141 -11.27 -17.04 31.04
CA ASN A 141 -10.73 -15.71 30.76
C ASN A 141 -10.14 -15.68 29.35
N ARG A 142 -10.44 -14.62 28.59
CA ARG A 142 -9.84 -14.39 27.27
C ARG A 142 -8.33 -14.14 27.37
N ALA A 143 -7.60 -14.51 26.34
CA ALA A 143 -6.18 -14.15 26.22
C ALA A 143 -6.08 -12.76 25.63
N VAL A 144 -5.17 -11.96 26.15
CA VAL A 144 -4.88 -10.61 25.66
C VAL A 144 -3.38 -10.52 25.40
N ILE A 145 -3.00 -10.58 24.13
CA ILE A 145 -1.59 -10.57 23.71
C ILE A 145 -1.27 -9.27 22.98
N HIS A 146 -0.42 -8.45 23.57
CA HIS A 146 0.07 -7.20 23.01
C HIS A 146 1.24 -7.48 22.06
N TYR A 147 0.94 -8.07 20.91
CA TYR A 147 1.97 -8.49 19.95
C TYR A 147 2.74 -7.32 19.33
N ARG A 148 2.24 -6.07 19.46
CA ARG A 148 2.98 -4.82 19.20
C ARG A 148 2.61 -3.78 20.26
N ASP A 149 3.39 -2.71 20.35
CA ASP A 149 3.19 -1.65 21.35
C ASP A 149 1.80 -0.96 21.24
N ASP A 150 1.21 -0.95 20.04
CA ASP A 150 -0.07 -0.31 19.72
C ASP A 150 -1.11 -1.24 19.10
N GLU A 151 -0.87 -2.57 19.10
CA GLU A 151 -1.78 -3.57 18.55
C GLU A 151 -1.96 -4.75 19.51
N THR A 152 -3.18 -5.27 19.57
CA THR A 152 -3.56 -6.31 20.55
C THR A 152 -4.31 -7.44 19.87
N LEU A 153 -4.04 -8.67 20.29
CA LEU A 153 -4.71 -9.89 19.88
C LEU A 153 -5.55 -10.40 21.05
N TYR A 154 -6.84 -10.63 20.81
CA TYR A 154 -7.75 -11.23 21.77
C TYR A 154 -8.15 -12.62 21.29
N VAL A 155 -8.11 -13.61 22.18
CA VAL A 155 -8.56 -14.99 21.89
C VAL A 155 -9.56 -15.41 22.95
N GLU A 156 -10.74 -15.84 22.52
CA GLU A 156 -11.82 -16.30 23.39
C GLU A 156 -12.42 -17.60 22.86
N ALA A 157 -12.67 -18.55 23.75
CA ALA A 157 -13.30 -19.82 23.41
C ALA A 157 -14.75 -19.86 23.93
N LYS A 158 -15.66 -20.35 23.11
CA LYS A 158 -17.04 -20.70 23.43
C LYS A 158 -17.26 -22.18 23.08
N ALA A 159 -18.35 -22.83 23.49
CA ALA A 159 -18.53 -24.26 23.21
C ALA A 159 -18.55 -24.58 21.71
N ASP A 160 -19.15 -23.70 20.89
CA ASP A 160 -19.35 -23.95 19.46
C ASP A 160 -18.28 -23.33 18.54
N ARG A 161 -17.44 -22.43 19.06
CA ARG A 161 -16.48 -21.65 18.25
C ARG A 161 -15.36 -21.04 19.10
N VAL A 162 -14.24 -20.74 18.44
CA VAL A 162 -13.17 -19.89 18.98
C VAL A 162 -13.16 -18.58 18.21
N THR A 163 -13.17 -17.46 18.93
CA THR A 163 -13.15 -16.12 18.35
C THR A 163 -11.76 -15.52 18.53
N VAL A 164 -11.17 -15.05 17.43
CA VAL A 164 -9.86 -14.41 17.42
C VAL A 164 -10.03 -12.99 16.90
N VAL A 165 -9.75 -11.98 17.72
CA VAL A 165 -9.90 -10.57 17.36
C VAL A 165 -8.52 -9.91 17.27
N PHE A 166 -8.20 -9.36 16.11
CA PHE A 166 -7.03 -8.51 15.90
C PHE A 166 -7.44 -7.05 16.00
N SER A 167 -6.86 -6.32 16.94
CA SER A 167 -6.89 -4.85 16.98
C SER A 167 -5.63 -4.33 16.30
N THR A 168 -5.73 -4.02 15.00
CA THR A 168 -4.60 -3.50 14.21
C THR A 168 -4.71 -1.99 14.01
N ARG A 169 -3.57 -1.31 14.03
CA ARG A 169 -3.48 0.14 13.77
C ARG A 169 -2.94 0.41 12.37
N PHE A 170 -3.58 1.32 11.66
CA PHE A 170 -3.13 1.85 10.38
C PHE A 170 -2.47 3.21 10.61
N ARG A 171 -1.18 3.33 10.28
CA ARG A 171 -0.44 4.57 10.49
C ARG A 171 -0.83 5.66 9.49
N ASP A 172 -1.09 5.25 8.25
CA ASP A 172 -1.50 6.14 7.17
C ASP A 172 -3.03 6.10 7.02
N GLU A 173 -3.67 7.25 6.85
CA GLU A 173 -5.13 7.33 6.62
C GLU A 173 -5.53 6.63 5.31
N ASP A 174 -4.70 6.72 4.27
CA ASP A 174 -4.91 6.00 3.01
C ASP A 174 -4.92 4.48 3.20
N ASP A 175 -4.09 3.97 4.11
CA ASP A 175 -4.05 2.53 4.42
C ASP A 175 -5.32 2.07 5.14
N VAL A 176 -5.99 2.97 5.89
CA VAL A 176 -7.33 2.69 6.45
C VAL A 176 -8.34 2.46 5.32
N ILE A 177 -8.34 3.31 4.30
CA ILE A 177 -9.30 3.21 3.19
C ILE A 177 -9.03 1.96 2.35
N ILE A 178 -7.78 1.71 1.98
CA ILE A 178 -7.41 0.48 1.25
C ILE A 178 -7.71 -0.75 2.11
N GLY A 179 -7.38 -0.71 3.40
CA GLY A 179 -7.66 -1.78 4.36
C GLY A 179 -9.15 -2.09 4.46
N LYS A 180 -10.02 -1.08 4.49
CA LYS A 180 -11.49 -1.25 4.47
C LYS A 180 -11.96 -2.02 3.24
N VAL A 181 -11.39 -1.75 2.06
CA VAL A 181 -11.73 -2.49 0.83
C VAL A 181 -11.32 -3.96 0.96
N PHE A 182 -10.11 -4.26 1.44
CA PHE A 182 -9.69 -5.64 1.69
C PHE A 182 -10.58 -6.35 2.72
N MET A 183 -10.98 -5.66 3.79
CA MET A 183 -11.85 -6.24 4.82
C MET A 183 -13.26 -6.50 4.31
N GLN A 184 -13.79 -5.63 3.43
CA GLN A 184 -15.09 -5.86 2.81
C GLN A 184 -15.06 -7.15 1.96
N GLU A 185 -14.02 -7.34 1.14
CA GLU A 185 -13.86 -8.57 0.35
C GLU A 185 -13.69 -9.82 1.24
N LEU A 186 -12.95 -9.73 2.34
CA LEU A 186 -12.81 -10.83 3.30
C LEU A 186 -14.12 -11.16 4.02
N LYS A 187 -14.92 -10.15 4.37
CA LYS A 187 -16.26 -10.33 4.94
C LYS A 187 -17.19 -11.08 3.97
N GLU A 188 -17.05 -10.82 2.67
CA GLU A 188 -17.79 -11.53 1.61
C GLU A 188 -17.10 -12.82 1.15
N GLY A 189 -15.97 -13.21 1.77
CA GLY A 189 -15.15 -14.37 1.38
C GLY A 189 -15.88 -15.72 1.46
N LEU A 190 -16.95 -15.82 2.25
CA LEU A 190 -17.81 -17.01 2.31
C LEU A 190 -18.51 -17.31 0.97
N ARG A 191 -18.58 -16.34 0.04
CA ARG A 191 -19.05 -16.58 -1.34
C ARG A 191 -18.11 -17.45 -2.14
N ALA A 192 -16.80 -17.35 -1.89
CA ALA A 192 -15.79 -18.15 -2.59
C ALA A 192 -15.61 -19.52 -1.92
N SER A 193 -15.68 -19.58 -0.58
CA SER A 193 -15.59 -20.83 0.17
C SER A 193 -16.57 -20.84 1.34
N HIS A 194 -17.64 -21.62 1.21
CA HIS A 194 -18.65 -21.79 2.25
C HIS A 194 -18.13 -22.43 3.53
N THR A 195 -16.99 -23.12 3.48
CA THR A 195 -16.39 -23.80 4.63
C THR A 195 -15.35 -22.97 5.36
N ALA A 196 -15.01 -21.77 4.88
CA ALA A 196 -14.03 -20.90 5.49
C ALA A 196 -14.53 -20.25 6.80
N PRO A 197 -13.63 -19.76 7.68
CA PRO A 197 -14.01 -18.95 8.83
C PRO A 197 -14.73 -17.66 8.41
N PRO A 198 -15.88 -17.32 9.03
CA PRO A 198 -16.47 -16.00 8.90
C PRO A 198 -15.52 -14.93 9.45
N VAL A 199 -15.45 -13.81 8.73
CA VAL A 199 -14.67 -12.64 9.12
C VAL A 199 -15.60 -11.46 9.32
N LEU A 200 -15.49 -10.79 10.47
CA LEU A 200 -16.19 -9.55 10.77
C LEU A 200 -15.16 -8.44 10.89
N PHE A 201 -15.54 -7.24 10.46
CA PHE A 201 -14.70 -6.06 10.57
C PHE A 201 -15.50 -4.94 11.22
N SER A 202 -14.91 -4.34 12.26
CA SER A 202 -15.40 -3.12 12.89
C SER A 202 -14.33 -2.05 12.77
N HIS A 203 -14.74 -0.87 12.31
CA HIS A 203 -13.85 0.28 12.21
C HIS A 203 -14.04 1.18 13.42
N ARG A 204 -12.95 1.69 13.98
CA ARG A 204 -12.89 2.59 15.14
C ARG A 204 -13.33 1.98 16.46
N GLU A 205 -14.49 1.34 16.50
CA GLU A 205 -15.07 0.80 17.73
C GLU A 205 -14.79 -0.70 17.87
N PRO A 206 -14.44 -1.16 19.09
CA PRO A 206 -14.32 -2.58 19.36
C PRO A 206 -15.67 -3.31 19.22
N PRO A 207 -15.67 -4.61 18.86
CA PRO A 207 -16.84 -5.46 18.97
C PRO A 207 -17.44 -5.43 20.38
N ARG A 208 -18.74 -5.72 20.50
CA ARG A 208 -19.46 -5.70 21.79
C ARG A 208 -18.79 -6.57 22.85
N GLU A 209 -18.19 -7.67 22.42
CA GLU A 209 -17.44 -8.60 23.26
C GLU A 209 -16.25 -7.93 23.97
N LEU A 210 -15.66 -6.88 23.39
CA LEU A 210 -14.47 -6.17 23.88
C LEU A 210 -14.80 -4.79 24.48
N GLN A 211 -16.06 -4.42 24.66
CA GLN A 211 -16.42 -3.09 25.20
C GLN A 211 -16.03 -2.91 26.66
N ASP A 212 -15.96 -3.99 27.43
CA ASP A 212 -15.59 -3.96 28.86
C ASP A 212 -14.07 -4.05 29.09
N THR A 213 -13.25 -4.03 28.03
CA THR A 213 -11.78 -4.11 28.13
C THR A 213 -11.11 -2.77 27.84
N ASP A 214 -9.78 -2.71 27.99
CA ASP A 214 -8.92 -1.58 27.61
C ASP A 214 -8.76 -1.42 26.08
N ALA A 215 -9.76 -1.87 25.31
CA ALA A 215 -9.76 -1.84 23.87
C ALA A 215 -9.80 -0.38 23.37
N LYS A 216 -8.81 0.00 22.57
CA LYS A 216 -8.65 1.38 22.09
C LYS A 216 -9.74 1.76 21.09
N VAL A 217 -10.38 2.91 21.30
CA VAL A 217 -11.30 3.51 20.33
C VAL A 217 -10.57 4.64 19.60
N ASP A 218 -10.26 4.44 18.33
CA ASP A 218 -9.44 5.39 17.55
C ASP A 218 -9.77 5.27 16.05
N ASN A 219 -9.79 6.40 15.32
CA ASN A 219 -10.10 6.42 13.88
C ASN A 219 -9.11 5.62 13.02
N ASN A 220 -7.90 5.40 13.52
CA ASN A 220 -6.84 4.67 12.84
C ASN A 220 -6.77 3.19 13.27
N VAL A 221 -7.70 2.74 14.11
CA VAL A 221 -7.78 1.35 14.59
C VAL A 221 -8.89 0.60 13.85
N GLY A 222 -8.58 -0.65 13.47
CA GLY A 222 -9.52 -1.59 12.91
C GLY A 222 -9.51 -2.89 13.69
N TYR A 223 -10.70 -3.38 14.02
CA TYR A 223 -10.92 -4.67 14.68
C TYR A 223 -11.34 -5.70 13.64
N VAL A 224 -10.52 -6.74 13.47
CA VAL A 224 -10.81 -7.86 12.59
C VAL A 224 -11.09 -9.10 13.44
N THR A 225 -12.29 -9.65 13.33
CA THR A 225 -12.72 -10.81 14.12
C THR A 225 -12.84 -12.03 13.21
N PHE A 226 -12.10 -13.08 13.53
CA PHE A 226 -12.22 -14.40 12.92
C PHE A 226 -13.03 -15.32 13.83
N VAL A 227 -14.02 -15.99 13.25
CA VAL A 227 -14.82 -17.00 13.93
C VAL A 227 -14.39 -18.39 13.45
N LEU A 228 -13.67 -19.12 14.30
CA LEU A 228 -13.17 -20.45 14.02
C LEU A 228 -14.12 -21.51 14.59
N PHE A 229 -14.61 -22.40 13.73
CA PHE A 229 -15.47 -23.53 14.12
C PHE A 229 -14.65 -24.80 14.38
N PRO A 230 -15.24 -25.88 14.96
CA PRO A 230 -14.56 -27.14 15.24
C PRO A 230 -13.77 -27.73 14.06
N ARG A 231 -14.24 -27.51 12.84
CA ARG A 231 -13.54 -27.93 11.61
C ARG A 231 -12.17 -27.25 11.41
N HIS A 232 -11.98 -26.06 11.97
CA HIS A 232 -10.74 -25.27 11.91
C HIS A 232 -9.83 -25.53 13.13
N THR A 233 -10.40 -25.90 14.28
CA THR A 233 -9.70 -26.10 15.57
C THR A 233 -9.36 -27.57 15.85
N ALA A 234 -9.88 -28.50 15.04
CA ALA A 234 -9.60 -29.93 15.14
C ALA A 234 -8.09 -30.24 15.10
N LYS A 235 -7.67 -31.33 15.76
CA LYS A 235 -6.25 -31.73 15.88
C LYS A 235 -5.52 -31.86 14.53
N ASN A 236 -6.25 -32.25 13.50
CA ASN A 236 -5.72 -32.50 12.16
C ASN A 236 -5.51 -31.20 11.37
N THR A 237 -6.24 -30.13 11.69
CA THR A 237 -6.25 -28.87 10.92
C THR A 237 -5.70 -27.69 11.70
N ARG A 238 -5.60 -27.80 13.04
CA ARG A 238 -5.18 -26.70 13.92
C ARG A 238 -3.83 -26.10 13.55
N ASP A 239 -2.85 -26.90 13.12
CA ASP A 239 -1.53 -26.40 12.77
C ASP A 239 -1.58 -25.44 11.58
N ASN A 240 -2.35 -25.80 10.55
CA ASN A 240 -2.55 -24.96 9.38
C ASN A 240 -3.37 -23.71 9.72
N THR A 241 -4.39 -23.83 10.56
CA THR A 241 -5.17 -22.69 11.06
C THR A 241 -4.27 -21.71 11.83
N ILE A 242 -3.42 -22.21 12.73
CA ILE A 242 -2.45 -21.40 13.48
C ILE A 242 -1.49 -20.70 12.51
N ASN A 243 -0.97 -21.43 11.53
CA ASN A 243 -0.06 -20.91 10.51
C ASN A 243 -0.63 -19.71 9.76
N LEU A 244 -1.91 -19.77 9.37
CA LEU A 244 -2.57 -18.68 8.65
C LEU A 244 -2.95 -17.53 9.58
N ILE A 245 -3.51 -17.83 10.76
CA ILE A 245 -4.07 -16.81 11.64
C ILE A 245 -2.99 -15.92 12.25
N HIS A 246 -1.85 -16.49 12.69
CA HIS A 246 -0.78 -15.68 13.29
C HIS A 246 -0.08 -14.76 12.26
N MET A 247 -0.14 -15.11 10.97
CA MET A 247 0.40 -14.29 9.88
C MET A 247 -0.60 -13.29 9.29
N PHE A 248 -1.88 -13.34 9.69
CA PHE A 248 -2.94 -12.55 9.07
C PHE A 248 -2.64 -11.04 9.07
N ARG A 249 -2.18 -10.49 10.20
CA ARG A 249 -1.86 -9.05 10.28
C ARG A 249 -0.77 -8.67 9.29
N HIS A 250 0.27 -9.49 9.15
CA HIS A 250 1.36 -9.24 8.19
C HIS A 250 0.88 -9.39 6.76
N TYR A 251 0.06 -10.41 6.50
CA TYR A 251 -0.58 -10.61 5.20
C TYR A 251 -1.37 -9.37 4.77
N LEU A 252 -2.20 -8.83 5.65
CA LEU A 252 -2.98 -7.62 5.37
C LEU A 252 -2.09 -6.42 5.05
N HIS A 253 -1.15 -6.10 5.94
CA HIS A 253 -0.27 -4.94 5.77
C HIS A 253 0.69 -5.07 4.58
N TYR A 254 1.07 -6.29 4.22
CA TYR A 254 1.85 -6.59 3.02
C TYR A 254 1.03 -6.33 1.76
N HIS A 255 -0.20 -6.85 1.69
CA HIS A 255 -1.05 -6.68 0.50
C HIS A 255 -1.54 -5.26 0.29
N ILE A 256 -1.74 -4.48 1.36
CA ILE A 256 -1.99 -3.03 1.26
C ILE A 256 -0.81 -2.35 0.55
N LYS A 257 0.43 -2.64 0.97
CA LYS A 257 1.64 -2.07 0.35
C LYS A 257 1.83 -2.55 -1.10
N CYS A 258 1.57 -3.82 -1.39
CA CYS A 258 1.61 -4.34 -2.75
C CYS A 258 0.54 -3.68 -3.66
N SER A 259 -0.66 -3.42 -3.13
CA SER A 259 -1.71 -2.70 -3.85
C SER A 259 -1.28 -1.27 -4.18
N LYS A 260 -0.69 -0.54 -3.23
CA LYS A 260 -0.10 0.79 -3.48
C LYS A 260 0.98 0.74 -4.56
N ALA A 261 1.88 -0.24 -4.51
CA ALA A 261 2.92 -0.42 -5.53
C ALA A 261 2.34 -0.71 -6.92
N TYR A 262 1.27 -1.51 -6.99
CA TYR A 262 0.55 -1.77 -8.23
C TYR A 262 -0.12 -0.49 -8.78
N ILE A 263 -0.79 0.30 -7.92
CA ILE A 263 -1.36 1.59 -8.32
C ILE A 263 -0.26 2.52 -8.85
N HIS A 264 0.90 2.57 -8.21
CA HIS A 264 2.05 3.34 -8.71
C HIS A 264 2.49 2.89 -10.11
N SER A 265 2.51 1.58 -10.39
CA SER A 265 2.82 1.07 -11.74
C SER A 265 1.81 1.55 -12.79
N ARG A 266 0.51 1.58 -12.45
CA ARG A 266 -0.57 2.03 -13.33
C ARG A 266 -0.50 3.53 -13.58
N MET A 267 -0.21 4.32 -12.55
CA MET A 267 0.03 5.75 -12.67
C MET A 267 1.20 6.05 -13.62
N ARG A 268 2.36 5.38 -13.44
CA ARG A 268 3.51 5.55 -14.34
C ARG A 268 3.17 5.22 -15.79
N ALA A 269 2.44 4.14 -16.03
CA ALA A 269 2.00 3.76 -17.36
C ALA A 269 1.11 4.84 -17.99
N LYS A 270 0.15 5.38 -17.23
CA LYS A 270 -0.74 6.44 -17.72
C LYS A 270 -0.01 7.77 -17.94
N THR A 271 0.90 8.14 -17.05
CA THR A 271 1.76 9.32 -17.23
C THR A 271 2.61 9.19 -18.49
N SER A 272 3.18 8.01 -18.76
CA SER A 272 3.93 7.74 -20.00
C SER A 272 3.05 7.93 -21.25
N GLU A 273 1.79 7.48 -21.21
CA GLU A 273 0.82 7.71 -22.28
C GLU A 273 0.54 9.21 -22.50
N PHE A 274 0.29 9.96 -21.43
CA PHE A 274 0.05 11.40 -21.50
C PHE A 274 1.27 12.16 -22.04
N LEU A 275 2.49 11.79 -21.62
CA LEU A 275 3.71 12.38 -22.17
C LEU A 275 3.86 12.11 -23.68
N LYS A 276 3.47 10.92 -24.16
CA LYS A 276 3.45 10.61 -25.60
C LYS A 276 2.43 11.46 -26.35
N VAL A 277 1.27 11.76 -25.77
CA VAL A 277 0.27 12.66 -26.37
C VAL A 277 0.82 14.09 -26.42
N LEU A 278 1.41 14.56 -25.33
CA LEU A 278 1.99 15.90 -25.23
C LEU A 278 3.16 16.08 -26.21
N ASN A 279 4.04 15.10 -26.32
CA ASN A 279 5.15 15.13 -27.28
C ASN A 279 4.65 15.14 -28.73
N ARG A 280 3.55 14.44 -29.05
CA ARG A 280 2.91 14.51 -30.38
C ARG A 280 2.31 15.87 -30.69
N ALA A 281 1.92 16.64 -29.68
CA ALA A 281 1.38 17.99 -29.86
C ALA A 281 2.47 19.06 -30.02
N ARG A 282 3.76 18.73 -29.77
CA ARG A 282 4.86 19.65 -30.06
C ARG A 282 5.04 19.75 -31.57
N PRO A 283 5.08 20.98 -32.15
CA PRO A 283 5.45 21.16 -33.54
C PRO A 283 6.86 20.58 -33.77
N GLU A 284 7.03 19.75 -34.78
CA GLU A 284 8.37 19.34 -35.19
C GLU A 284 9.14 20.60 -35.63
N ASN A 285 10.31 20.85 -35.03
CA ASN A 285 11.23 21.83 -35.56
C ASN A 285 11.63 21.34 -36.95
N LYS A 286 11.17 22.02 -38.00
CA LYS A 286 11.66 21.81 -39.36
C LYS A 286 13.15 22.11 -39.36
N SER A 287 13.99 21.10 -39.12
CA SER A 287 15.39 21.16 -39.47
C SER A 287 15.44 21.30 -40.98
N THR A 288 15.75 22.49 -41.45
CA THR A 288 16.06 22.77 -42.85
C THR A 288 17.39 22.12 -43.18
N ASP A 289 17.42 20.80 -43.31
CA ASP A 289 18.50 20.14 -44.02
C ASP A 289 18.07 18.82 -44.66
N LYS A 290 18.18 18.87 -46.00
CA LYS A 290 18.40 17.78 -46.96
C LYS A 290 17.21 16.92 -47.41
N LYS A 291 16.74 17.35 -48.59
CA LYS A 291 16.30 16.59 -49.76
C LYS A 291 16.63 15.07 -49.74
N THR A 292 15.55 14.32 -49.98
CA THR A 292 15.48 13.06 -50.76
C THR A 292 16.44 11.92 -50.39
N ILE A 293 16.05 11.14 -49.38
CA ILE A 293 15.75 9.71 -49.59
C ILE A 293 14.47 9.43 -48.81
N THR A 294 13.38 9.18 -49.52
CA THR A 294 12.13 8.69 -48.94
C THR A 294 12.39 7.25 -48.48
N MET A 295 12.93 7.10 -47.27
CA MET A 295 12.97 5.83 -46.58
C MET A 295 11.55 5.28 -46.54
N ALA A 296 11.38 4.00 -46.86
CA ALA A 296 10.12 3.28 -46.88
C ALA A 296 9.53 3.16 -45.46
N GLY A 297 9.10 4.30 -44.89
CA GLY A 297 8.23 4.38 -43.75
C GLY A 297 6.90 3.76 -44.15
N SER A 298 6.57 2.65 -43.50
CA SER A 298 5.26 2.01 -43.39
C SER A 298 4.12 2.77 -44.09
N ARG A 299 3.91 2.49 -45.38
CA ARG A 299 2.74 2.95 -46.16
C ARG A 299 1.46 2.21 -45.75
N LEU A 300 1.40 1.65 -44.54
CA LEU A 300 0.28 0.81 -44.07
C LEU A 300 -1.05 1.57 -44.03
N GLU A 301 -1.03 2.88 -43.80
CA GLU A 301 -2.24 3.72 -43.81
C GLU A 301 -2.74 4.08 -45.22
N LYS A 302 -1.91 3.87 -46.25
CA LYS A 302 -2.21 4.23 -47.64
C LYS A 302 -2.67 3.04 -48.50
N ILE A 303 -2.46 1.80 -48.04
CA ILE A 303 -2.62 0.58 -48.87
C ILE A 303 -3.92 -0.19 -48.52
N GLY A 304 -4.63 0.15 -47.44
CA GLY A 304 -5.92 -0.48 -47.13
C GLY A 304 -6.59 0.03 -45.86
N THR A 305 -7.90 -0.23 -45.73
CA THR A 305 -8.67 0.09 -44.52
C THR A 305 -8.24 -0.80 -43.36
N ILE A 306 -8.64 -0.44 -42.14
CA ILE A 306 -8.43 -1.31 -40.98
C ILE A 306 -9.16 -2.66 -41.16
N PHE A 307 -10.32 -2.64 -41.82
CA PHE A 307 -11.13 -3.82 -42.12
C PHE A 307 -10.38 -4.81 -43.02
N SER A 308 -9.91 -4.38 -44.20
CA SER A 308 -9.22 -5.29 -45.13
C SER A 308 -7.94 -5.89 -44.56
N ARG A 309 -7.24 -5.15 -43.69
CA ARG A 309 -6.06 -5.63 -42.98
C ARG A 309 -6.40 -6.70 -41.94
N THR A 310 -7.42 -6.46 -41.12
CA THR A 310 -7.89 -7.46 -40.16
C THR A 310 -8.41 -8.70 -40.86
N THR A 311 -9.12 -8.57 -41.99
CA THR A 311 -9.54 -9.71 -42.82
C THR A 311 -8.35 -10.50 -43.35
N GLY A 312 -7.29 -9.82 -43.84
CA GLY A 312 -6.08 -10.49 -44.32
C GLY A 312 -5.32 -11.23 -43.21
N LEU A 313 -5.30 -10.68 -41.98
CA LEU A 313 -4.71 -11.35 -40.82
C LEU A 313 -5.47 -12.62 -40.42
N ILE A 314 -6.80 -12.59 -40.53
CA ILE A 314 -7.65 -13.76 -40.30
C ILE A 314 -7.42 -14.82 -41.39
N GLN A 315 -7.38 -14.42 -42.67
CA GLN A 315 -7.17 -15.33 -43.80
C GLN A 315 -5.77 -15.97 -43.79
N SER A 316 -4.75 -15.23 -43.37
CA SER A 316 -3.38 -15.74 -43.20
C SER A 316 -3.18 -16.54 -41.92
N LYS A 317 -4.23 -16.76 -41.11
CA LYS A 317 -4.19 -17.42 -39.79
C LYS A 317 -3.28 -16.76 -38.76
N ALA A 318 -2.86 -15.52 -39.00
CA ALA A 318 -2.11 -14.73 -38.03
C ALA A 318 -2.99 -14.19 -36.89
N LEU A 319 -4.31 -14.11 -37.12
CA LEU A 319 -5.32 -13.80 -36.10
C LEU A 319 -6.38 -14.90 -36.10
N ASN A 320 -6.65 -15.50 -34.94
CA ASN A 320 -7.72 -16.49 -34.82
C ASN A 320 -9.08 -15.80 -34.97
N TRP A 321 -10.04 -16.52 -35.55
CA TRP A 321 -11.40 -16.00 -35.76
C TRP A 321 -12.07 -15.53 -34.47
N ASN A 322 -11.87 -16.25 -33.36
CA ASN A 322 -12.49 -15.93 -32.07
C ASN A 322 -11.87 -14.69 -31.39
N ASP A 323 -10.65 -14.30 -31.79
CA ASP A 323 -9.91 -13.18 -31.21
C ASP A 323 -10.09 -11.88 -32.02
N ARG A 324 -11.00 -11.86 -33.00
CA ARG A 324 -11.25 -10.69 -33.83
C ARG A 324 -11.89 -9.56 -32.99
N PRO A 325 -11.53 -8.28 -33.24
CA PRO A 325 -12.12 -7.17 -32.53
C PRO A 325 -13.64 -7.08 -32.71
N ILE A 326 -14.36 -6.64 -31.67
CA ILE A 326 -15.83 -6.49 -31.69
C ILE A 326 -16.31 -5.57 -32.84
N TRP A 327 -15.53 -4.52 -33.16
CA TRP A 327 -15.87 -3.60 -34.25
C TRP A 327 -15.86 -4.28 -35.63
N TYR A 328 -15.14 -5.39 -35.81
CA TYR A 328 -15.01 -6.09 -37.09
C TYR A 328 -16.37 -6.61 -37.58
N ASP A 329 -17.15 -7.21 -36.70
CA ASP A 329 -18.48 -7.73 -37.01
C ASP A 329 -19.46 -6.60 -37.34
N ILE A 330 -19.34 -5.48 -36.64
CA ILE A 330 -20.14 -4.27 -36.89
C ILE A 330 -19.80 -3.71 -38.27
N TYR A 331 -18.51 -3.58 -38.60
CA TYR A 331 -18.04 -3.08 -39.90
C TYR A 331 -18.44 -4.02 -41.05
N ALA A 332 -18.36 -5.34 -40.85
CA ALA A 332 -18.78 -6.33 -41.85
C ALA A 332 -20.29 -6.27 -42.13
N LYS A 333 -21.10 -6.06 -41.10
CA LYS A 333 -22.56 -6.03 -41.21
C LYS A 333 -23.09 -4.67 -41.68
N PHE A 334 -22.42 -3.60 -41.29
CA PHE A 334 -22.76 -2.21 -41.61
C PHE A 334 -21.52 -1.49 -42.16
N PRO A 335 -21.11 -1.77 -43.41
CA PRO A 335 -19.97 -1.07 -44.00
C PRO A 335 -20.26 0.43 -44.06
N PRO A 336 -19.27 1.28 -43.75
CA PRO A 336 -19.46 2.73 -43.79
C PRO A 336 -19.79 3.16 -45.22
N LYS A 337 -20.73 4.11 -45.35
CA LYS A 337 -21.16 4.65 -46.65
C LYS A 337 -19.99 5.21 -47.46
N ASP A 338 -19.05 5.85 -46.77
CA ASP A 338 -17.77 6.28 -47.32
C ASP A 338 -16.63 5.63 -46.54
N GLU A 339 -15.69 4.99 -47.24
CA GLU A 339 -14.52 4.41 -46.59
C GLU A 339 -13.63 5.49 -45.97
N PRO A 340 -13.12 5.29 -44.75
CA PRO A 340 -12.18 6.21 -44.12
C PRO A 340 -10.81 6.08 -44.79
N ARG A 341 -10.62 6.79 -45.91
CA ARG A 341 -9.35 6.85 -46.62
C ARG A 341 -8.53 8.06 -46.17
N PHE A 342 -7.21 7.86 -46.11
CA PHE A 342 -6.26 8.90 -45.74
C PHE A 342 -6.25 10.10 -46.69
N ASP A 343 -6.58 9.87 -47.98
CA ASP A 343 -6.63 10.90 -49.02
C ASP A 343 -7.94 11.70 -49.03
N ARG A 344 -8.88 11.42 -48.12
CA ARG A 344 -10.15 12.15 -48.06
C ARG A 344 -9.91 13.59 -47.61
N PRO A 345 -10.34 14.59 -48.41
CA PRO A 345 -10.27 15.98 -47.97
C PRO A 345 -11.14 16.19 -46.74
N VAL A 346 -10.59 16.83 -45.72
CA VAL A 346 -11.33 17.16 -44.49
C VAL A 346 -12.50 18.07 -44.88
N ALA A 347 -13.71 17.73 -44.44
CA ALA A 347 -14.87 18.58 -44.66
C ALA A 347 -14.62 19.94 -44.00
N ASN A 348 -14.80 21.03 -44.76
CA ASN A 348 -14.67 22.39 -44.24
C ASN A 348 -15.89 22.73 -43.37
N ILE A 349 -15.93 22.14 -42.18
CA ILE A 349 -16.96 22.38 -41.18
C ILE A 349 -16.53 23.62 -40.41
N GLN A 350 -17.37 24.67 -40.42
CA GLN A 350 -17.18 25.78 -39.49
C GLN A 350 -17.31 25.23 -38.07
N LEU A 351 -16.17 25.10 -37.39
CA LEU A 351 -16.12 24.64 -36.01
C LEU A 351 -16.97 25.58 -35.16
N ARG A 352 -17.93 25.01 -34.43
CA ARG A 352 -18.73 25.76 -33.49
C ARG A 352 -17.82 26.17 -32.34
N ASN A 353 -17.60 27.48 -32.21
CA ASN A 353 -16.86 28.05 -31.10
C ASN A 353 -17.60 27.77 -29.79
N ILE A 354 -17.04 26.91 -28.93
CA ILE A 354 -17.55 26.60 -27.59
C ILE A 354 -17.02 27.63 -26.60
N PHE A 355 -17.23 28.91 -26.90
CA PHE A 355 -16.88 30.01 -26.00
C PHE A 355 -18.12 30.41 -25.20
N TYR A 356 -17.98 30.39 -23.88
CA TYR A 356 -19.00 30.91 -22.99
C TYR A 356 -18.76 32.41 -22.75
N PRO A 357 -19.81 33.21 -22.50
CA PRO A 357 -19.67 34.64 -22.20
C PRO A 357 -18.68 34.93 -21.06
N GLU A 358 -18.59 34.03 -20.07
CA GLU A 358 -17.72 34.17 -18.90
C GLU A 358 -16.24 33.88 -19.20
N ASP A 359 -15.92 33.22 -20.32
CA ASP A 359 -14.54 32.86 -20.65
C ASP A 359 -13.66 34.08 -20.91
N LYS A 360 -14.26 35.17 -21.42
CA LYS A 360 -13.57 36.47 -21.55
C LYS A 360 -13.16 37.01 -20.17
N ILE A 361 -14.06 36.93 -19.19
CA ILE A 361 -13.83 37.39 -17.82
C ILE A 361 -12.76 36.51 -17.13
N ARG A 362 -12.83 35.19 -17.32
CA ARG A 362 -11.79 34.25 -16.86
C ARG A 362 -10.42 34.58 -17.44
N ALA A 363 -10.35 34.84 -18.75
CA ALA A 363 -9.10 35.17 -19.41
C ALA A 363 -8.46 36.44 -18.83
N ILE A 364 -9.26 37.49 -18.56
CA ILE A 364 -8.80 38.73 -17.91
C ILE A 364 -8.26 38.44 -16.51
N PHE A 365 -9.00 37.67 -15.69
CA PHE A 365 -8.59 37.33 -14.33
C PHE A 365 -7.27 36.54 -14.29
N HIS A 366 -7.16 35.48 -15.08
CA HIS A 366 -5.99 34.61 -15.10
C HIS A 366 -4.76 35.27 -15.76
N ARG A 367 -4.96 36.21 -16.70
CA ARG A 367 -3.85 36.98 -17.30
C ARG A 367 -3.15 37.86 -16.27
N ASN A 368 -3.94 38.49 -15.39
CA ASN A 368 -3.46 39.45 -14.42
C ASN A 368 -3.09 38.80 -13.07
N ASN A 369 -3.67 37.65 -12.73
CA ASN A 369 -3.38 36.89 -11.50
C ASN A 369 -2.73 35.53 -11.79
N LYS A 370 -1.40 35.48 -11.78
CA LYS A 370 -0.62 34.24 -12.03
C LYS A 370 -0.56 33.28 -10.84
N GLN A 371 -0.92 33.73 -9.63
CA GLN A 371 -0.91 32.93 -8.40
C GLN A 371 -2.32 32.74 -7.86
N ILE A 372 -3.11 31.93 -8.55
CA ILE A 372 -4.40 31.47 -8.03
C ILE A 372 -4.08 30.20 -7.24
N GLY A 373 -4.39 30.20 -5.95
CA GLY A 373 -4.10 29.08 -5.04
C GLY A 373 -4.71 27.75 -5.51
N LEU A 374 -4.31 26.64 -4.87
CA LEU A 374 -4.88 25.32 -5.18
C LEU A 374 -6.40 25.32 -4.96
N VAL A 375 -7.12 24.78 -5.94
CA VAL A 375 -8.56 24.54 -5.85
C VAL A 375 -8.75 23.13 -5.29
N SER A 376 -9.26 23.03 -4.06
CA SER A 376 -9.71 21.74 -3.51
C SER A 376 -11.04 21.35 -4.16
N LEU A 377 -11.12 20.12 -4.71
CA LEU A 377 -12.35 19.56 -5.26
C LEU A 377 -13.30 19.02 -4.17
N GLU A 378 -12.82 18.93 -2.92
CA GLU A 378 -13.61 18.45 -1.78
C GLU A 378 -14.51 19.55 -1.22
N ASN A 379 -14.03 20.80 -1.27
CA ASN A 379 -14.77 21.96 -0.79
C ASN A 379 -15.82 22.39 -1.81
N ARG A 380 -17.10 22.32 -1.43
CA ARG A 380 -18.22 22.82 -2.25
C ARG A 380 -18.33 24.35 -2.29
N SER A 381 -17.38 25.07 -1.71
CA SER A 381 -17.33 26.53 -1.76
C SER A 381 -16.98 27.03 -3.16
N PRO A 382 -17.59 28.12 -3.66
CA PRO A 382 -17.28 28.65 -4.97
C PRO A 382 -15.80 29.04 -5.06
N THR A 383 -15.17 28.67 -6.17
CA THR A 383 -13.75 28.94 -6.42
C THR A 383 -13.47 30.44 -6.49
N LEU A 384 -12.22 30.85 -6.29
CA LEU A 384 -11.85 32.27 -6.40
C LEU A 384 -12.20 32.84 -7.78
N THR A 385 -11.97 32.07 -8.84
CA THR A 385 -12.33 32.44 -10.21
C THR A 385 -13.85 32.56 -10.38
N GLN A 386 -14.63 31.68 -9.77
CA GLN A 386 -16.10 31.75 -9.81
C GLN A 386 -16.63 32.97 -9.05
N LYS A 387 -16.12 33.24 -7.85
CA LYS A 387 -16.45 34.44 -7.07
C LYS A 387 -16.11 35.72 -7.84
N PHE A 388 -14.96 35.73 -8.52
CA PHE A 388 -14.58 36.87 -9.36
C PHE A 388 -15.55 37.08 -10.51
N ILE A 389 -15.99 36.03 -11.20
CA ILE A 389 -16.99 36.14 -12.27
C ILE A 389 -18.31 36.70 -11.71
N GLU A 390 -18.79 36.18 -10.58
CA GLU A 390 -20.04 36.65 -9.97
C GLU A 390 -19.98 38.13 -9.57
N ILE A 391 -18.86 38.58 -8.98
CA ILE A 391 -18.66 39.99 -8.61
C ILE A 391 -18.51 40.86 -9.85
N TYR A 392 -17.73 40.42 -10.84
CA TYR A 392 -17.54 41.16 -12.08
C TYR A 392 -18.86 41.36 -12.84
N THR A 393 -19.72 40.33 -12.89
CA THR A 393 -21.06 40.43 -13.49
C THR A 393 -21.95 41.40 -12.72
N LYS A 394 -21.94 41.36 -11.38
CA LYS A 394 -22.71 42.32 -10.55
C LYS A 394 -22.26 43.77 -10.74
N VAL A 395 -20.94 44.01 -10.76
CA VAL A 395 -20.39 45.35 -10.99
C VAL A 395 -20.79 45.81 -12.39
N LYS A 396 -20.68 44.94 -13.40
CA LYS A 396 -21.10 45.26 -14.76
C LYS A 396 -22.61 45.58 -14.87
N GLU A 397 -23.46 44.89 -14.13
CA GLU A 397 -24.90 45.17 -14.07
C GLU A 397 -25.22 46.52 -13.41
N GLN A 398 -24.42 46.96 -12.45
CA GLN A 398 -24.61 48.23 -11.73
C GLN A 398 -24.32 49.46 -12.60
N TYR A 399 -23.38 49.37 -13.54
CA TYR A 399 -23.04 50.47 -14.46
C TYR A 399 -23.94 50.56 -15.70
N GLY A 400 -24.81 49.57 -15.94
CA GLY A 400 -25.65 49.53 -17.13
C GLY A 400 -24.83 49.52 -18.44
N ASP A 401 -25.49 49.73 -19.58
CA ASP A 401 -24.87 49.69 -20.93
C ASP A 401 -23.93 50.89 -21.22
N GLU A 402 -23.52 51.64 -20.19
CA GLU A 402 -22.47 52.65 -20.31
C GLU A 402 -21.13 51.97 -20.59
N SER A 403 -20.41 52.44 -21.62
CA SER A 403 -19.15 51.83 -22.08
C SER A 403 -17.99 52.07 -21.10
N VAL A 404 -18.02 51.38 -19.96
CA VAL A 404 -16.95 51.37 -18.96
C VAL A 404 -15.80 50.49 -19.46
N SER A 405 -14.56 50.96 -19.29
CA SER A 405 -13.37 50.23 -19.73
C SER A 405 -13.23 48.91 -18.95
N GLU A 406 -12.91 47.81 -19.64
CA GLU A 406 -12.70 46.47 -19.04
C GLU A 406 -11.67 46.50 -17.90
N GLU A 407 -10.71 47.43 -17.94
CA GLU A 407 -9.70 47.62 -16.89
C GLU A 407 -10.24 48.25 -15.61
N GLN A 408 -11.27 49.11 -15.71
CA GLN A 408 -11.90 49.75 -14.55
C GLN A 408 -12.78 48.75 -13.80
N LEU A 409 -13.60 47.99 -14.53
CA LEU A 409 -14.40 46.90 -13.97
C LEU A 409 -13.53 45.84 -13.28
N TYR A 410 -12.38 45.53 -13.86
CA TYR A 410 -11.42 44.60 -13.27
C TYR A 410 -10.85 45.10 -11.92
N LYS A 411 -10.45 46.37 -11.84
CA LYS A 411 -9.89 46.96 -10.61
C LYS A 411 -10.92 47.00 -9.49
N GLU A 412 -12.14 47.42 -9.81
CA GLU A 412 -13.22 47.51 -8.83
C GLU A 412 -13.64 46.12 -8.32
N ALA A 413 -13.75 45.12 -9.20
CA ALA A 413 -14.03 43.75 -8.80
C ALA A 413 -12.93 43.15 -7.90
N ILE A 414 -11.65 43.50 -8.12
CA ILE A 414 -10.55 43.09 -7.24
C ILE A 414 -10.59 43.79 -5.90
N ASP A 415 -10.89 45.08 -5.86
CA ASP A 415 -10.99 45.83 -4.61
C ASP A 415 -12.10 45.28 -3.72
N ILE A 416 -13.23 44.87 -4.31
CA ILE A 416 -14.31 44.20 -3.59
C ILE A 416 -13.84 42.86 -3.01
N ILE A 417 -13.13 42.03 -3.78
CA ILE A 417 -12.60 40.75 -3.30
C ILE A 417 -11.58 40.94 -2.18
N ASN A 418 -10.73 41.97 -2.27
CA ASN A 418 -9.73 42.26 -1.25
C ASN A 418 -10.37 42.78 0.04
N ARG A 419 -11.44 43.59 -0.05
CA ARG A 419 -12.23 44.02 1.12
C ARG A 419 -12.92 42.83 1.80
N ASP A 420 -13.52 41.93 1.02
CA ASP A 420 -14.15 40.71 1.55
C ASP A 420 -13.14 39.80 2.27
N ARG A 421 -11.90 39.70 1.74
CA ARG A 421 -10.81 38.98 2.42
C ARG A 421 -10.37 39.65 3.72
N TYR A 422 -10.24 40.98 3.71
CA TYR A 422 -9.83 41.73 4.89
C TYR A 422 -10.86 41.62 6.02
N ASN A 423 -12.15 41.74 5.70
CA ASN A 423 -13.23 41.62 6.69
C ASN A 423 -13.31 40.21 7.29
N LYS A 424 -13.10 39.15 6.48
CA LYS A 424 -13.04 37.77 6.99
C LYS A 424 -11.85 37.50 7.91
N ALA A 425 -10.71 38.15 7.69
CA ALA A 425 -9.53 38.01 8.54
C ALA A 425 -9.68 38.70 9.91
N VAL A 426 -10.67 39.60 10.06
CA VAL A 426 -10.93 40.35 11.29
C VAL A 426 -11.98 39.64 12.17
N GLU A 427 -12.89 38.84 11.59
CA GLU A 427 -13.97 38.16 12.31
C GLU A 427 -13.59 36.78 12.89
N GLU A 428 -12.53 36.12 12.40
CA GLU A 428 -12.05 34.82 12.90
C GLU A 428 -10.52 34.80 13.09
N PRO A 429 -9.99 35.01 14.32
CA PRO A 429 -8.62 34.60 14.63
C PRO A 429 -8.66 33.13 15.05
N GLU A 430 -8.81 32.20 14.09
CA GLU A 430 -8.66 30.77 14.40
C GLU A 430 -7.18 30.41 14.61
N GLU A 431 -6.93 29.79 15.75
CA GLU A 431 -5.69 29.17 16.17
C GLU A 431 -5.15 28.21 15.10
N GLY A 432 -3.86 28.36 14.78
CA GLY A 432 -3.12 27.37 14.01
C GLY A 432 -2.95 27.68 12.53
N GLU A 433 -2.55 28.90 12.16
CA GLU A 433 -1.96 29.09 10.82
C GLU A 433 -0.59 28.39 10.79
N ALA A 434 -0.56 27.22 10.17
CA ALA A 434 0.66 26.53 9.79
C ALA A 434 1.62 27.55 9.15
N VAL A 435 2.79 27.69 9.76
CA VAL A 435 3.91 28.51 9.27
C VAL A 435 4.03 28.30 7.76
N LYS A 436 3.64 29.30 6.98
CA LYS A 436 3.76 29.25 5.52
C LYS A 436 5.24 28.99 5.23
N LEU A 437 5.53 27.82 4.64
CA LEU A 437 6.87 27.43 4.23
C LEU A 437 7.55 28.57 3.44
N SER A 438 6.79 29.35 2.66
CA SER A 438 7.28 30.51 1.92
C SER A 438 7.73 31.69 2.78
N LEU A 439 7.16 31.90 3.97
CA LEU A 439 7.61 32.91 4.95
C LEU A 439 8.86 32.42 5.68
N ALA A 440 8.88 31.15 6.10
CA ALA A 440 10.06 30.52 6.73
C ALA A 440 11.28 30.50 5.80
N PHE A 441 11.08 30.24 4.49
CA PHE A 441 12.15 30.29 3.49
C PHE A 441 12.67 31.70 3.23
N LYS A 442 11.80 32.73 3.26
CA LYS A 442 12.22 34.14 3.11
C LYS A 442 12.99 34.65 4.32
N GLU A 443 12.58 34.28 5.53
CA GLU A 443 13.32 34.61 6.75
C GLU A 443 14.67 33.88 6.83
N ALA A 444 14.74 32.63 6.36
CA ALA A 444 15.99 31.89 6.26
C ALA A 444 16.95 32.50 5.22
N GLN A 445 16.44 32.98 4.08
CA GLN A 445 17.24 33.66 3.06
C GLN A 445 17.84 34.99 3.58
N ASN A 446 17.06 35.76 4.34
CA ASN A 446 17.50 37.05 4.87
C ASN A 446 18.51 36.93 6.04
N LYS A 447 18.64 35.75 6.65
CA LYS A 447 19.60 35.49 7.76
C LYS A 447 20.94 34.88 7.31
N GLN A 448 21.08 34.47 6.05
CA GLN A 448 22.35 33.93 5.56
C GLN A 448 23.31 35.05 5.17
N LYS A 449 24.32 35.31 6.01
CA LYS A 449 25.51 36.06 5.58
C LYS A 449 26.19 35.26 4.44
N PRO A 450 26.58 35.90 3.33
CA PRO A 450 27.18 35.20 2.20
C PRO A 450 28.58 34.71 2.58
N THR A 451 28.72 33.42 2.87
CA THR A 451 30.03 32.76 2.91
C THR A 451 30.46 32.50 1.47
N GLY A 452 31.48 33.24 1.02
CA GLY A 452 32.02 33.15 -0.33
C GLY A 452 32.75 31.82 -0.56
N ILE A 453 32.02 30.77 -0.88
CA ILE A 453 32.58 29.52 -1.38
C ILE A 453 31.96 29.27 -2.75
N SER A 454 32.81 29.27 -3.78
CA SER A 454 32.41 28.99 -5.16
C SER A 454 32.15 27.49 -5.31
N VAL A 455 30.95 27.15 -5.77
CA VAL A 455 30.51 25.75 -5.99
C VAL A 455 31.40 25.01 -6.99
N LYS A 456 32.18 25.72 -7.81
CA LYS A 456 33.17 25.10 -8.71
C LYS A 456 34.35 24.45 -7.98
N ASP A 457 34.66 24.92 -6.78
CA ASP A 457 35.82 24.43 -6.01
C ASP A 457 35.50 23.13 -5.25
N LEU A 458 34.22 22.75 -5.18
CA LEU A 458 33.72 21.55 -4.49
C LEU A 458 33.75 20.28 -5.35
N PHE A 459 34.04 20.39 -6.66
CA PHE A 459 34.05 19.26 -7.59
C PHE A 459 35.40 19.09 -8.31
N GLN A 460 36.48 19.65 -7.74
CA GLN A 460 37.84 19.28 -8.11
C GLN A 460 38.38 18.24 -7.13
N GLU A 461 38.05 16.98 -7.40
CA GLU A 461 38.97 15.84 -7.58
C GLU A 461 38.18 14.61 -8.03
#